data_AF-A0A6I6LQ04-F1
#
_entry.id   AF-A0A6I6LQ04-F1
#
_cell.length_a   1.000
_cell.length_b   1.000
_cell.length_c   1.000
_cell.angle_alpha   90.00
_cell.angle_beta   90.00
_cell.angle_gamma   90.00
#
_symmetry.space_group_name_H-M   'P 1'
#
loop_
_entity.id
_entity.type
_entity.pdbx_description
1 polymer ?
#
loop_
_entity_poly.entity_id
_entity_poly.type
_entity_poly.pdbx_seq_one_letter_code
_entity_poly.pdbx_strand_id
1 'polypeptide(L)' 'MPAMWPVELQQALVDWFIAWRKRRLYRHLLGLSDRQLRMRDLSRPQLIEKVQMPLRQLVAEQRGSRER' A
#
# COMPACT_ATOMS: atom_id res chain seq x y z
N MET A 1 7.07 -36.85 -0.83
CA MET A 1 5.97 -35.87 -0.90
C MET A 1 6.45 -34.67 -1.72
N PRO A 2 5.70 -34.16 -2.71
CA PRO A 2 6.17 -33.04 -3.51
C PRO A 2 6.24 -31.80 -2.61
N ALA A 3 7.35 -31.07 -2.69
CA ALA A 3 7.51 -29.78 -2.04
C ALA A 3 6.51 -28.79 -2.67
N MET A 4 5.28 -28.77 -2.14
CA MET A 4 4.32 -27.74 -2.48
C MET A 4 4.94 -26.41 -2.10
N TRP A 5 5.09 -25.53 -3.11
CA TRP A 5 5.51 -24.16 -2.89
C TRP A 5 4.65 -23.57 -1.76
N PRO A 6 5.23 -22.99 -0.71
CA PRO A 6 4.42 -22.48 0.39
C PRO A 6 3.52 -21.39 -0.18
N VAL A 7 2.21 -21.66 -0.24
CA VAL A 7 1.17 -20.74 -0.69
C VAL A 7 1.30 -19.41 0.06
N GLU A 8 1.72 -19.49 1.33
CA GLU A 8 2.06 -18.36 2.19
C GLU A 8 3.12 -17.42 1.60
N LEU A 9 4.12 -17.97 0.89
CA LEU A 9 5.21 -17.19 0.29
C LEU A 9 4.72 -16.47 -0.98
N GLN A 10 3.85 -17.11 -1.76
CA GLN A 10 3.16 -16.45 -2.87
C GLN A 10 2.23 -15.35 -2.35
N GLN A 11 1.48 -15.61 -1.28
CA GLN A 11 0.61 -14.63 -0.63
C GLN A 11 1.43 -13.43 -0.13
N ALA A 12 2.56 -13.67 0.52
CA ALA A 12 3.45 -12.63 1.02
C ALA A 12 4.05 -11.77 -0.12
N LEU A 13 4.43 -12.40 -1.24
CA LEU A 13 4.92 -11.67 -2.42
C LEU A 13 3.83 -10.80 -3.05
N VAL A 14 2.60 -11.31 -3.16
CA VAL A 14 1.46 -10.55 -3.69
C VAL A 14 1.10 -9.39 -2.77
N ASP A 15 1.01 -9.62 -1.46
CA ASP A 15 0.76 -8.57 -0.47
C ASP A 15 1.84 -7.48 -0.56
N TRP A 16 3.11 -7.88 -0.64
CA TRP A 16 4.23 -6.95 -0.78
C TRP A 16 4.16 -6.14 -2.08
N PHE A 17 3.84 -6.79 -3.20
CA PHE A 17 3.70 -6.13 -4.49
C PHE A 17 2.56 -5.10 -4.48
N ILE A 18 1.41 -5.44 -3.89
CA ILE A 18 0.28 -4.52 -3.78
C ILE A 18 0.62 -3.33 -2.88
N ALA A 19 1.25 -3.58 -1.73
CA ALA A 19 1.69 -2.52 -0.82
C ALA A 19 2.71 -1.58 -1.50
N TRP A 20 3.67 -2.14 -2.24
CA TRP A 20 4.62 -1.37 -3.03
C TRP A 20 3.94 -0.53 -4.12
N ARG A 21 2.99 -1.12 -4.85
CA ARG A 21 2.23 -0.42 -5.89
C ARG A 21 1.40 0.74 -5.30
N LYS A 22 0.75 0.55 -4.15
CA LYS A 22 0.04 1.62 -3.43
C LYS A 22 0.99 2.75 -3.03
N ARG A 23 2.17 2.42 -2.49
CA ARG A 23 3.19 3.42 -2.12
C ARG A 23 3.68 4.22 -3.32
N ARG A 24 3.87 3.56 -4.47
CA ARG A 24 4.25 4.24 -5.72
C ARG A 24 3.15 5.18 -6.21
N LEU A 25 1.88 4.77 -6.08
CA LEU A 25 0.73 5.63 -6.38
C LEU A 25 0.71 6.86 -5.47
N TYR A 26 0.89 6.71 -4.15
CA TYR A 26 0.94 7.85 -3.22
C TYR A 26 2.08 8.83 -3.55
N ARG A 27 3.26 8.33 -3.91
CA ARG A 27 4.36 9.18 -4.41
C ARG A 27 3.99 9.94 -5.68
N HIS A 28 3.24 9.30 -6.58
CA HIS A 28 2.77 9.95 -7.80
C HIS A 28 1.71 11.02 -7.49
N LEU A 29 0.82 10.75 -6.52
CA LEU A 29 -0.16 11.72 -6.02
C LEU A 29 0.50 12.92 -5.33
N LEU A 30 1.65 12.76 -4.68
CA LEU A 30 2.42 13.88 -4.11
C LEU A 30 2.99 14.84 -5.16
N GLY A 31 3.12 14.37 -6.41
CA GLY A 31 3.49 15.18 -7.56
C GLY A 31 2.31 15.93 -8.19
N LEU A 32 1.06 15.60 -7.81
CA LEU A 32 -0.12 16.34 -8.26
C LEU A 32 -0.26 17.66 -7.50
N SER A 33 -0.90 18.64 -8.14
CA SER A 33 -1.14 19.95 -7.54
C SER A 33 -2.13 19.83 -6.37
N ASP A 34 -1.92 20.60 -5.30
CA ASP A 34 -2.80 20.64 -4.10
C ASP A 34 -4.29 20.82 -4.44
N ARG A 35 -4.60 21.53 -5.53
CA ARG A 35 -5.98 21.74 -6.00
C ARG A 35 -6.66 20.44 -6.47
N GLN A 36 -5.91 19.54 -7.12
CA GLN A 36 -6.41 18.24 -7.58
C GLN A 36 -6.55 17.24 -6.42
N LEU A 37 -5.68 17.37 -5.40
CA LEU A 37 -5.77 16.59 -4.18
C LEU A 37 -7.03 16.97 -3.38
N ARG A 38 -7.29 18.28 -3.22
CA ARG A 38 -8.50 18.78 -2.56
C ARG A 38 -9.80 18.38 -3.26
N MET A 39 -9.83 18.29 -4.60
CA MET A 39 -11.01 17.79 -5.32
C MET A 39 -11.37 16.33 -4.98
N ARG A 40 -10.43 15.57 -4.42
CA ARG A 40 -10.62 14.18 -4.02
C ARG A 40 -10.61 13.99 -2.51
N ASP A 41 -10.78 15.07 -1.74
CA ASP A 41 -10.64 15.10 -0.27
C ASP A 41 -9.32 14.49 0.25
N LEU A 42 -8.29 14.45 -0.60
CA LEU A 42 -6.98 13.94 -0.27
C LEU A 42 -6.13 15.07 0.29
N SER A 43 -5.63 14.89 1.52
CA SER A 43 -4.70 15.82 2.14
C SER A 43 -3.26 15.41 1.85
N ARG A 44 -2.46 16.35 1.35
CA ARG A 44 -1.01 16.18 1.16
C ARG A 44 -0.28 15.65 2.40
N PRO A 45 -0.53 16.15 3.64
CA PRO A 45 0.11 15.59 4.84
C PRO A 45 -0.26 14.12 5.08
N GLN A 46 -1.51 13.72 4.85
CA GLN A 46 -1.93 12.32 4.97
C GLN A 46 -1.24 11.41 3.94
N LEU A 47 -1.02 11.92 2.71
CA LEU A 47 -0.25 11.22 1.68
C LEU A 47 1.22 11.06 2.07
N ILE A 48 1.84 12.11 2.64
CA ILE A 48 3.23 12.05 3.12
C ILE A 48 3.35 11.02 4.25
N GLU A 49 2.43 11.03 5.21
CA GLU A 49 2.37 10.06 6.29
C GLU A 49 2.28 8.63 5.76
N LYS A 50 1.37 8.36 4.82
CA LYS A 50 1.23 7.04 4.16
C LYS A 50 2.45 6.64 3.33
N VAL A 51 3.21 7.59 2.78
CA VAL A 51 4.47 7.32 2.05
C VAL A 51 5.63 7.04 3.00
N GLN A 52 5.69 7.71 4.15
CA GLN A 52 6.71 7.49 5.18
C GLN A 52 6.46 6.22 5.98
N MET A 53 5.21 5.76 6.05
CA MET A 53 4.83 4.52 6.72
C MET A 53 5.61 3.31 6.17
N PRO A 54 6.18 2.46 7.05
CA PRO A 54 6.89 1.26 6.62
C PRO A 54 5.95 0.29 5.91
N LEU A 55 6.43 -0.36 4.84
CA LEU A 55 5.64 -1.31 4.03
C LEU A 55 5.02 -2.44 4.87
N ARG A 56 5.67 -2.86 5.95
CA ARG A 56 5.12 -3.84 6.91
C ARG A 56 3.80 -3.37 7.54
N GLN A 57 3.67 -2.09 7.89
CA GLN A 57 2.44 -1.54 8.45
C GLN A 57 1.34 -1.43 7.38
N LEU A 58 1.69 -1.07 6.13
CA LEU A 58 0.75 -1.09 5.00
C LEU A 58 0.21 -2.50 4.72
N VAL A 59 1.07 -3.52 4.75
CA VAL A 59 0.66 -4.92 4.58
C VAL A 59 -0.22 -5.36 5.75
N ALA A 60 0.08 -4.94 7.00
CA ALA A 60 -0.74 -5.24 8.16
C ALA A 60 -2.14 -4.58 8.09
N GLU A 61 -2.24 -3.30 7.73
CA GLU A 61 -3.52 -2.61 7.47
C GLU A 61 -4.34 -3.34 6.39
N GLN A 62 -3.66 -3.82 5.34
CA GLN A 62 -4.29 -4.50 4.22
C GLN A 62 -4.80 -5.89 4.60
N ARG A 63 -4.07 -6.63 5.45
CA ARG A 63 -4.53 -7.92 6.01
C ARG A 63 -5.71 -7.73 6.95
N GLY A 64 -5.65 -6.75 7.86
CA GLY A 64 -6.77 -6.44 8.76
C GLY A 64 -8.05 -5.97 8.04
N SER A 65 -7.91 -5.40 6.83
CA SER A 65 -9.05 -5.02 5.98
C SER A 65 -9.62 -6.19 5.16
N ARG A 66 -8.90 -7.30 5.04
CA ARG A 66 -9.32 -8.50 4.30
C ARG A 66 -9.98 -9.55 5.20
N GLU A 67 -9.78 -9.42 6.52
CA GLU A 67 -10.40 -10.26 7.56
C GLU A 67 -11.71 -9.68 8.13
N ARG A 68 -12.10 -8.46 7.73
CA ARG A 68 -13.43 -7.87 8.01
C ARG A 68 -14.34 -8.03 6.81
#